data_AF-A0A2G2G4G2-F1
#
_entry.id   AF-A0A2G2G4G2-F1
#
_cell.length_a   1.000
_cell.length_b   1.000
_cell.length_c   1.000
_cell.angle_alpha   90.00
_cell.angle_beta   90.00
_cell.angle_gamma   90.00
#
_symmetry.space_group_name_H-M   'P 1'
#
loop_
_entity.id
_entity.type
_entity.pdbx_description
1 polymer ?
#
loop_
_entity_poly.entity_id
_entity_poly.type
_entity_poly.pdbx_seq_one_letter_code
_entity_poly.pdbx_strand_id
1 'polypeptide(L)'
;MGPSDGSIFGLVKVHDGGSPADRLNMVIVADGYAAARMGQFQQDVNDFVAKFFATPPFNEEAIACGFNIYRLDVTFDRGGPLCGGRFAFCRL
;
A
#
# COMPACT_ATOMS: atom_id res chain seq x y z
N MET A 1 -2.50 16.83 14.63
CA MET A 1 -3.00 16.07 13.47
C MET A 1 -3.47 17.08 12.43
N GLY A 2 -2.60 17.48 11.49
CA GLY A 2 -2.95 18.39 10.40
C GLY A 2 -2.96 17.61 9.08
N PRO A 3 -4.00 17.73 8.24
CA PRO A 3 -4.10 17.00 6.98
C PRO A 3 -3.28 17.74 5.93
N SER A 4 -1.99 17.44 5.84
CA SER A 4 -1.12 18.03 4.81
C SER A 4 -0.90 17.03 3.70
N ASP A 5 -1.94 16.90 2.86
CA ASP A 5 -1.89 16.59 1.43
C ASP A 5 -1.39 15.21 0.99
N GLY A 6 -1.86 14.14 1.65
CA GLY A 6 -1.92 12.81 1.03
C GLY A 6 -3.23 12.65 0.27
N SER A 7 -3.19 12.59 -1.07
CA SER A 7 -4.38 12.30 -1.87
C SER A 7 -4.53 10.79 -2.06
N ILE A 8 -5.69 10.25 -1.69
CA ILE A 8 -6.04 8.86 -1.99
C ILE A 8 -6.36 8.81 -3.49
N PHE A 9 -5.48 8.18 -4.26
CA PHE A 9 -5.63 8.04 -5.71
C PHE A 9 -6.66 6.96 -6.05
N GLY A 10 -6.73 5.90 -5.24
CA GLY A 10 -7.74 4.85 -5.37
C GLY A 10 -7.51 3.67 -4.43
N LEU A 11 -8.58 2.92 -4.18
CA LEU A 11 -8.54 1.62 -3.52
C LEU A 11 -8.75 0.54 -4.60
N VAL A 12 -7.74 -0.30 -4.81
CA VAL A 12 -7.80 -1.40 -5.77
C VAL A 12 -7.78 -2.72 -5.00
N LYS A 13 -8.74 -3.60 -5.28
CA LYS A 13 -8.71 -4.96 -4.73
C LYS A 13 -7.70 -5.79 -5.54
N VAL A 14 -6.66 -6.28 -4.87
CA VAL A 14 -5.58 -7.09 -5.47
C VAL A 14 -5.90 -8.58 -5.39
N HIS A 15 -6.53 -9.01 -4.30
CA HIS A 15 -6.99 -10.38 -4.11
C HIS A 15 -8.42 -10.40 -3.58
N ASP A 16 -9.28 -11.20 -4.21
CA ASP A 16 -10.69 -11.34 -3.87
C ASP A 16 -10.99 -12.76 -3.37
N GLY A 17 -11.18 -12.88 -2.05
CA GLY A 17 -11.66 -14.09 -1.37
C GLY A 17 -13.16 -14.08 -1.10
N GLY A 18 -13.89 -13.07 -1.55
CA GLY A 18 -15.34 -12.94 -1.40
C GLY A 18 -15.80 -11.80 -0.49
N SER A 19 -16.95 -11.99 0.17
CA SER A 19 -17.61 -10.95 0.96
C SER A 19 -16.68 -10.35 2.02
N PRO A 20 -16.44 -9.02 2.02
CA PRO A 20 -15.57 -8.38 3.00
C PRO A 20 -16.13 -8.43 4.43
N ALA A 21 -17.42 -8.76 4.63
CA ALA A 21 -18.00 -8.93 5.96
C ALA A 21 -17.59 -10.26 6.63
N ASP A 22 -17.23 -11.27 5.83
CA ASP A 22 -17.01 -12.65 6.29
C ASP A 22 -15.54 -13.09 6.13
N ARG A 23 -14.65 -12.15 5.77
CA ARG A 23 -13.27 -12.39 5.32
C ARG A 23 -12.31 -11.39 5.93
N LEU A 24 -11.04 -11.77 6.04
CA LEU A 24 -10.00 -10.90 6.59
C LEU A 24 -9.59 -9.87 5.53
N ASN A 25 -9.82 -8.59 5.81
CA ASN A 25 -9.45 -7.51 4.92
C ASN A 25 -8.07 -6.94 5.32
N MET A 26 -7.09 -7.07 4.44
CA MET A 26 -5.76 -6.48 4.59
C MET A 26 -5.63 -5.30 3.63
N VAL A 27 -5.21 -4.14 4.13
CA VAL A 27 -5.01 -2.94 3.31
C VAL A 27 -3.53 -2.57 3.31
N ILE A 28 -2.91 -2.59 2.14
CA ILE A 28 -1.52 -2.20 1.92
C ILE A 28 -1.51 -0.76 1.43
N VAL A 29 -0.91 0.12 2.21
CA VAL A 29 -0.88 1.56 1.96
C VAL A 29 0.49 1.95 1.43
N ALA A 30 0.53 2.73 0.35
CA ALA A 30 1.77 3.34 -0.11
C ALA A 30 2.24 4.39 0.90
N ASP A 31 3.35 4.14 1.59
CA ASP A 31 4.02 5.13 2.44
C ASP A 31 5.38 5.50 1.85
N GLY A 32 5.66 6.79 1.72
CA GLY A 32 6.92 7.30 1.17
C GLY A 32 7.14 7.12 -0.34
N TYR A 33 6.16 6.60 -1.10
CA TYR A 33 6.27 6.53 -2.56
C TYR A 33 5.88 7.87 -3.20
N ALA A 34 6.78 8.41 -4.03
CA ALA A 34 6.46 9.55 -4.89
C ALA A 34 5.48 9.13 -6.00
N ALA A 35 4.64 10.05 -6.48
CA ALA A 35 3.65 9.79 -7.54
C ALA A 35 4.27 9.14 -8.80
N ALA A 36 5.49 9.52 -9.18
CA ALA A 36 6.21 8.95 -10.32
C ALA A 36 6.68 7.48 -10.12
N ARG A 37 6.64 6.96 -8.88
CA ARG A 37 7.04 5.59 -8.53
C ARG A 37 5.84 4.70 -8.20
N MET A 38 4.62 5.17 -8.44
CA MET A 38 3.42 4.37 -8.19
C MET A 38 3.44 3.06 -8.99
N GLY A 39 3.92 3.06 -10.24
CA GLY A 39 4.07 1.81 -11.02
C GLY A 39 4.95 0.76 -10.34
N GLN A 40 6.02 1.18 -9.64
CA GLN A 40 6.87 0.28 -8.86
C GLN A 40 6.14 -0.24 -7.63
N PHE A 41 5.43 0.63 -6.89
CA PHE A 41 4.61 0.21 -5.75
C PHE A 41 3.58 -0.85 -6.14
N GLN A 42 2.95 -0.73 -7.31
CA GLN A 42 2.01 -1.74 -7.79
C GLN A 42 2.66 -3.10 -8.00
N GLN A 43 3.87 -3.15 -8.55
CA GLN A 43 4.64 -4.38 -8.71
C GLN A 43 5.08 -4.95 -7.37
N ASP A 44 5.60 -4.10 -6.47
CA ASP A 44 6.04 -4.50 -5.14
C ASP A 44 4.88 -5.12 -4.33
N VAL A 45 3.67 -4.56 -4.45
CA VAL A 45 2.46 -5.10 -3.83
C VAL A 45 2.09 -6.47 -4.41
N ASN A 46 2.14 -6.63 -5.73
CA ASN A 46 1.88 -7.92 -6.37
C ASN A 46 2.90 -8.98 -5.93
N ASP A 47 4.19 -8.62 -5.87
CA ASP A 47 5.26 -9.50 -5.43
C ASP A 47 5.13 -9.87 -3.94
N PHE A 48 4.72 -8.91 -3.11
CA PHE A 48 4.42 -9.16 -1.71
C PHE A 48 3.27 -10.14 -1.55
N VAL A 49 2.15 -9.91 -2.26
CA VAL A 49 0.98 -10.80 -2.21
C VAL A 49 1.34 -12.20 -2.69
N ALA A 50 2.13 -12.31 -3.78
CA ALA A 50 2.61 -13.59 -4.28
C ALA A 50 3.49 -14.32 -3.24
N LYS A 51 4.41 -13.61 -2.57
CA LYS A 51 5.26 -14.19 -1.51
C LYS A 51 4.46 -14.57 -0.26
N PHE A 52 3.45 -13.76 0.10
CA PHE A 52 2.58 -14.02 1.24
C PHE A 52 1.84 -15.34 1.05
N PHE A 53 1.20 -15.53 -0.11
CA PHE A 53 0.52 -16.79 -0.45
C PHE A 53 1.48 -17.94 -0.81
N ALA A 54 2.76 -17.68 -1.06
CA ALA A 54 3.77 -18.73 -1.19
C ALA A 54 4.30 -19.24 0.16
N THR A 55 4.01 -18.55 1.27
CA THR A 55 4.53 -18.90 2.60
C THR A 55 3.54 -19.77 3.36
N PRO A 56 3.90 -20.99 3.79
CA PRO A 56 3.04 -21.79 4.65
C PRO A 56 2.78 -21.09 6.00
N PRO A 57 1.55 -21.12 6.55
CA PRO A 57 0.37 -21.87 6.11
C PRO A 57 -0.55 -21.13 5.13
N PHE A 58 -0.18 -19.93 4.67
CA PHE A 58 -1.03 -19.12 3.78
C PHE A 58 -1.10 -19.63 2.34
N ASN A 59 -0.31 -20.65 2.01
CA ASN A 59 -0.35 -21.35 0.72
C ASN A 59 -1.52 -22.33 0.58
N GLU A 60 -2.26 -22.60 1.65
CA GLU A 60 -3.46 -23.42 1.58
C GLU A 60 -4.60 -22.63 0.92
N GLU A 61 -5.20 -23.18 -0.13
CA GLU A 61 -6.27 -22.54 -0.90
C GLU A 61 -7.49 -22.20 -0.05
N ALA A 62 -7.81 -23.03 0.95
CA ALA A 62 -8.88 -22.78 1.91
C ALA A 62 -8.61 -21.53 2.77
N ILE A 63 -7.34 -21.28 3.08
CA ILE A 63 -6.89 -20.11 3.85
C ILE A 63 -6.82 -18.89 2.93
N ALA A 64 -6.30 -19.04 1.70
CA ALA A 64 -6.20 -17.97 0.71
C ALA A 64 -7.57 -17.39 0.29
N CYS A 65 -8.61 -18.23 0.20
CA CYS A 65 -10.00 -17.80 0.01
C CYS A 65 -10.59 -17.01 1.21
N GLY A 66 -9.90 -17.03 2.35
CA GLY A 66 -10.27 -16.29 3.56
C GLY A 66 -9.87 -14.81 3.55
N PHE A 67 -8.99 -14.39 2.63
CA PHE A 67 -8.39 -13.06 2.63
C PHE A 67 -8.93 -12.19 1.49
N ASN A 68 -9.09 -10.91 1.78
CA ASN A 68 -9.26 -9.85 0.81
C ASN A 68 -8.09 -8.88 0.96
N ILE A 69 -7.32 -8.67 -0.10
CA ILE A 69 -6.18 -7.75 -0.06
C ILE A 69 -6.52 -6.54 -0.93
N TYR A 70 -6.42 -5.36 -0.33
CA TYR A 70 -6.61 -4.09 -0.98
C TYR A 70 -5.30 -3.32 -1.02
N ARG A 71 -5.04 -2.67 -2.14
CA ARG A 71 -3.99 -1.69 -2.31
C ARG A 71 -4.61 -0.30 -2.24
N LEU A 72 -4.08 0.53 -1.35
CA LEU A 72 -4.43 1.93 -1.25
C LEU A 72 -3.27 2.74 -1.83
N ASP A 73 -3.49 3.27 -3.03
CA ASP A 73 -2.54 4.14 -3.70
C ASP A 73 -2.67 5.55 -3.08
N VAL A 74 -1.70 5.94 -2.25
CA VAL A 74 -1.62 7.27 -1.64
C VAL A 74 -0.45 8.01 -2.25
N THR A 75 -0.72 9.18 -2.84
CA THR A 75 0.32 10.05 -3.39
C THR A 75 0.43 11.30 -2.55
N PHE A 76 1.67 11.71 -2.23
CA PHE A 76 1.94 13.01 -1.65
C PHE A 76 2.26 14.00 -2.77
N ASP A 77 1.51 15.11 -2.83
CA ASP A 77 1.69 16.15 -3.86
C ASP A 77 2.83 17.14 -3.51
N ARG A 78 3.34 17.12 -2.26
CA ARG A 78 4.53 17.89 -1.87
C ARG A 78 5.78 17.02 -1.92
N GLY A 79 6.62 17.31 -2.91
CA GLY A 79 7.97 16.79 -3.00
C GLY A 79 8.80 17.13 -1.76
N GLY A 80 9.51 16.12 -1.24
CA GLY A 80 10.59 16.29 -0.30
C GLY A 80 10.93 14.99 0.43
N PRO A 81 12.15 14.44 0.27
CA PRO A 81 12.65 13.45 1.23
C PRO A 81 12.78 14.15 2.58
N LEU A 82 12.24 13.54 3.64
CA LEU A 82 12.59 13.78 5.04
C LEU A 82 13.35 15.10 5.30
N CYS A 83 12.65 16.23 5.41
CA CYS A 83 13.18 17.35 6.20
C CYS A 83 13.09 16.96 7.68
N GLY A 84 13.96 16.04 8.08
CA GLY A 84 14.02 15.43 9.40
C GLY A 84 15.45 15.02 9.74
N GLY A 85 16.40 15.92 9.51
CA GLY A 85 17.81 15.71 9.84
C GLY A 85 18.70 16.87 9.43
N ARG A 86 18.91 17.81 10.36
CA ARG A 86 19.98 18.84 10.44
C ARG A 86 20.52 19.40 9.11
N PHE A 87 20.21 20.68 8.89
CA PHE A 87 20.75 21.59 7.87
C PHE A 87 20.29 21.33 6.43
N ALA A 88 19.31 22.10 5.94
CA ALA A 88 19.50 23.07 4.85
C ALA A 88 18.16 23.54 4.25
N PHE A 89 18.01 24.87 4.22
CA PHE A 89 17.26 25.68 3.25
C PHE A 89 15.85 25.26 2.83
N CYS A 90 14.86 25.92 3.45
CA CYS A 90 13.70 26.42 2.72
C CYS A 90 13.43 27.84 3.23
N ARG A 91 13.96 28.84 2.53
CA ARG A 91 13.79 30.27 2.83
C ARG A 91 12.63 30.79 1.97
N LEU A 92 11.69 31.46 2.64
CA LEU A 92 10.60 32.25 2.08
C LEU A 92 11.09 33.24 1.01
#